data_AF-A0A517MXI7-F1
#
_entry.id   AF-A0A517MXI7-F1
#
_cell.length_a   1.000
_cell.length_b   1.000
_cell.length_c   1.000
_cell.angle_alpha   90.00
_cell.angle_beta   90.00
_cell.angle_gamma   90.00
#
_symmetry.space_group_name_H-M   'P 1'
#
loop_
_entity.id
_entity.type
_entity.pdbx_description
1 polymer ?
#
loop_
_entity_poly.entity_id
_entity_poly.type
_entity_poly.pdbx_seq_one_letter_code
_entity_poly.pdbx_strand_id
1 'polypeptide(L)'
;MTMKFTLLLGAAITAFCLVGQQAQAQLVIVNDTFDDGDLGTNATGTGDGLNTFVAGGGSAIDESGGSANMTLPTNGGRRANFTTKDGASVNSTVVSTFEINEVNLPINVANTGTGNTDRLYFGVRANSSAADVGNPQEGFWIQIESDSLVTGTGNGDFSNGISSLFYQNSAGARNQLASFTFDSMDFTLDAVSVTNPNPLSFVFELTADTYDVTIGGDTISNITGSLSGNFTHGMTTGFASWAGQTENPGLDITVGEVVIETDIGILGDFNGINGVDVADFQILADNLAGELDGSVGYPQGDIDFDGDVDLDDFGQFKDLFPAVVAAATGVPEPSTAILLLFGAFGLACRRR
;
A
#
# COMPACT_ATOMS: atom_id res chain seq x y z
N MET A 1 -24.32 -13.29 73.67
CA MET A 1 -23.00 -13.53 73.06
C MET A 1 -23.29 -14.03 71.64
N THR A 2 -23.38 -13.11 70.69
CA THR A 2 -23.95 -13.37 69.36
C THR A 2 -22.81 -13.25 68.36
N MET A 3 -22.28 -14.38 67.90
CA MET A 3 -21.23 -14.42 66.88
C MET A 3 -21.85 -14.16 65.51
N LYS A 4 -21.47 -13.04 64.89
CA LYS A 4 -21.72 -12.74 63.48
C LYS A 4 -20.71 -13.52 62.63
N PHE A 5 -21.22 -14.43 61.80
CA PHE A 5 -20.47 -15.07 60.71
C PHE A 5 -20.51 -14.12 59.51
N THR A 6 -19.38 -13.52 59.15
CA THR A 6 -19.23 -12.74 57.91
C THR A 6 -18.75 -13.71 56.83
N LEU A 7 -19.62 -13.97 55.86
CA LEU A 7 -19.34 -14.76 54.65
C LEU A 7 -18.47 -13.91 53.72
N LEU A 8 -17.27 -14.38 53.39
CA LEU A 8 -16.35 -13.73 52.45
C LEU A 8 -16.85 -13.98 51.01
N LEU A 9 -17.19 -12.90 50.31
CA LEU A 9 -17.66 -12.90 48.92
C LEU A 9 -16.55 -13.38 47.97
N GLY A 10 -16.91 -14.25 47.02
CA GLY A 10 -16.00 -14.85 46.05
C GLY A 10 -15.33 -13.84 45.12
N ALA A 11 -14.05 -14.05 44.89
CA ALA A 11 -13.31 -13.40 43.81
C ALA A 11 -13.82 -13.97 42.47
N ALA A 12 -14.64 -13.20 41.76
CA ALA A 12 -14.86 -13.41 40.33
C ALA A 12 -13.54 -13.06 39.63
N ILE A 13 -12.76 -14.09 39.28
CA ILE A 13 -11.65 -13.95 38.36
C ILE A 13 -12.28 -13.73 36.99
N THR A 14 -12.41 -12.47 36.60
CA THR A 14 -12.68 -12.10 35.21
C THR A 14 -11.40 -12.41 34.45
N ALA A 15 -11.31 -13.62 33.90
CA ALA A 15 -10.30 -13.92 32.90
C ALA A 15 -10.59 -13.02 31.70
N PHE A 16 -9.90 -11.88 31.61
CA PHE A 16 -9.74 -11.19 30.35
C PHE A 16 -9.03 -12.18 29.44
N CYS A 17 -9.79 -12.81 28.54
CA CYS A 17 -9.20 -13.45 27.40
C CYS A 17 -8.56 -12.31 26.60
N LEU A 18 -7.24 -12.15 26.72
CA LEU A 18 -6.49 -11.39 25.72
C LEU A 18 -6.75 -12.13 24.42
N VAL A 19 -7.70 -11.63 23.62
CA VAL A 19 -7.76 -11.97 22.21
C VAL A 19 -6.46 -11.38 21.66
N GLY A 20 -5.43 -12.23 21.52
CA GLY A 20 -4.19 -11.82 20.89
C GLY A 20 -4.56 -11.25 19.53
N GLN A 21 -4.33 -9.96 19.33
CA GLN A 21 -4.42 -9.35 18.02
C GLN A 21 -3.45 -10.13 17.14
N GLN A 22 -3.98 -10.88 16.17
CA GLN A 22 -3.12 -11.60 15.24
C GLN A 22 -2.29 -10.56 14.49
N ALA A 23 -1.00 -10.82 14.35
CA ALA A 23 -0.14 -9.98 13.55
C ALA A 23 -0.68 -10.00 12.11
N GLN A 24 -1.09 -8.84 11.61
CA GLN A 24 -1.28 -8.67 10.17
C GLN A 24 0.11 -8.69 9.55
N ALA A 25 0.28 -9.44 8.47
CA ALA A 25 1.52 -9.41 7.73
C ALA A 25 1.39 -8.48 6.55
N GLN A 26 2.48 -7.77 6.29
CA GLN A 26 2.57 -6.79 5.24
C GLN A 26 3.75 -7.17 4.37
N LEU A 27 3.48 -7.36 3.08
CA LEU A 27 4.53 -7.59 2.10
C LEU A 27 4.96 -6.23 1.54
N VAL A 28 6.23 -5.88 1.75
CA VAL A 28 6.86 -4.71 1.14
C VAL A 28 7.28 -5.10 -0.28
N ILE A 29 6.69 -4.44 -1.27
CA ILE A 29 6.96 -4.68 -2.70
C ILE A 29 7.95 -3.64 -3.23
N VAL A 30 7.79 -2.39 -2.82
CA VAL A 30 8.74 -1.31 -3.09
C VAL A 30 9.07 -0.61 -1.79
N ASN A 31 10.35 -0.36 -1.54
CA ASN A 31 10.80 0.62 -0.57
C ASN A 31 12.09 1.23 -1.11
N ASP A 32 11.96 2.42 -1.68
CA ASP A 32 13.03 3.13 -2.36
C ASP A 32 13.23 4.51 -1.73
N THR A 33 14.41 4.71 -1.12
CA THR A 33 14.84 5.96 -0.47
C THR A 33 15.80 6.78 -1.35
N PHE A 34 15.99 6.39 -2.61
CA PHE A 34 16.78 7.12 -3.60
C PHE A 34 18.21 7.44 -3.11
N ASP A 35 18.87 6.46 -2.50
CA ASP A 35 20.20 6.58 -1.92
C ASP A 35 21.32 5.86 -2.72
N ASP A 36 21.02 5.34 -3.92
CA ASP A 36 21.97 4.60 -4.76
C ASP A 36 22.47 5.42 -5.98
N GLY A 37 21.82 6.53 -6.29
CA GLY A 37 22.15 7.44 -7.38
C GLY A 37 21.66 7.00 -8.76
N ASP A 38 20.78 6.00 -8.85
CA ASP A 38 20.20 5.50 -10.09
C ASP A 38 18.71 5.16 -9.94
N LEU A 39 17.85 6.07 -10.41
CA LEU A 39 16.39 5.88 -10.45
C LEU A 39 15.95 4.60 -11.16
N GLY A 40 16.78 4.04 -12.02
CA GLY A 40 16.50 2.81 -12.74
C GLY A 40 16.79 1.56 -11.92
N THR A 41 17.28 1.68 -10.70
CA THR A 41 17.52 0.58 -9.77
C THR A 41 17.01 0.93 -8.38
N ASN A 42 17.02 -0.05 -7.48
CA ASN A 42 16.87 0.19 -6.06
C ASN A 42 17.83 -0.78 -5.34
N ALA A 43 19.13 -0.53 -5.46
CA ALA A 43 20.17 -1.49 -5.08
C ALA A 43 20.27 -1.72 -3.55
N THR A 44 19.72 -0.79 -2.77
CA THR A 44 19.79 -0.71 -1.31
C THR A 44 18.45 -1.04 -0.63
N GLY A 45 17.35 -1.07 -1.39
CA GLY A 45 16.00 -1.33 -0.90
C GLY A 45 15.30 -2.52 -1.57
N THR A 46 13.97 -2.48 -1.59
CA THR A 46 13.12 -3.53 -2.20
C THR A 46 12.47 -3.00 -3.49
N GLY A 47 12.46 -3.82 -4.54
CA GLY A 47 11.92 -3.49 -5.87
C GLY A 47 12.99 -3.17 -6.92
N ASP A 48 12.57 -2.88 -8.15
CA ASP A 48 13.40 -2.70 -9.34
C ASP A 48 13.68 -1.22 -9.69
N GLY A 49 13.21 -0.29 -8.86
CA GLY A 49 13.28 1.16 -9.07
C GLY A 49 12.17 1.71 -9.96
N LEU A 50 12.47 2.76 -10.72
CA LEU A 50 11.50 3.56 -11.48
C LEU A 50 11.66 3.46 -13.00
N ASN A 51 10.53 3.49 -13.69
CA ASN A 51 10.46 3.93 -15.08
C ASN A 51 10.35 5.45 -15.13
N THR A 52 11.07 6.06 -16.07
CA THR A 52 11.08 7.52 -16.24
C THR A 52 10.71 7.90 -17.67
N PHE A 53 10.06 9.05 -17.81
CA PHE A 53 9.75 9.65 -19.10
C PHE A 53 10.04 11.14 -19.05
N VAL A 54 10.68 11.65 -20.10
CA VAL A 54 10.94 13.08 -20.28
C VAL A 54 10.58 13.49 -21.70
N ALA A 55 9.77 14.54 -21.83
CA ALA A 55 9.48 15.18 -23.11
C ALA A 55 9.68 16.69 -23.03
N GLY A 56 10.12 17.28 -24.14
CA GLY A 56 10.49 18.69 -24.20
C GLY A 56 11.94 18.90 -23.75
N GLY A 57 12.71 19.65 -24.54
CA GLY A 57 14.13 19.85 -24.25
C GLY A 57 14.33 20.73 -23.02
N GLY A 58 15.10 20.27 -22.04
CA GLY A 58 15.44 20.99 -20.81
C GLY A 58 14.92 20.33 -19.54
N SER A 59 13.82 19.57 -19.61
CA SER A 59 13.38 18.74 -18.49
C SER A 59 14.45 17.69 -18.18
N ALA A 60 14.65 17.45 -16.89
CA ALA A 60 15.57 16.44 -16.41
C ALA A 60 14.92 15.66 -15.28
N ILE A 61 15.29 14.40 -15.20
CA ILE A 61 14.96 13.50 -14.12
C ILE A 61 16.29 12.91 -13.64
N ASP A 62 16.56 12.97 -12.35
CA ASP A 62 17.78 12.44 -11.75
C ASP A 62 17.56 12.04 -10.29
N GLU A 63 18.37 11.09 -9.84
CA GLU A 63 18.49 10.79 -8.43
C GLU A 63 19.63 11.60 -7.83
N SER A 64 19.31 12.42 -6.84
CA SER A 64 20.34 13.18 -6.15
C SER A 64 19.87 13.58 -4.75
N GLY A 65 20.80 13.52 -3.79
CA GLY A 65 20.55 14.00 -2.43
C GLY A 65 19.56 13.17 -1.61
N GLY A 66 19.34 11.89 -1.93
CA GLY A 66 18.33 11.07 -1.25
C GLY A 66 16.93 11.33 -1.80
N SER A 67 16.79 11.65 -3.09
CA SER A 67 15.51 11.98 -3.69
C SER A 67 15.48 11.73 -5.19
N ALA A 68 14.31 11.37 -5.69
CA ALA A 68 13.97 11.42 -7.10
C ALA A 68 13.56 12.86 -7.47
N ASN A 69 14.37 13.50 -8.30
CA ASN A 69 14.21 14.90 -8.68
C ASN A 69 13.64 15.00 -10.10
N MET A 70 12.67 15.90 -10.26
CA MET A 70 12.11 16.30 -11.53
C MET A 70 12.38 17.79 -11.73
N THR A 71 13.31 18.11 -12.62
CA THR A 71 13.51 19.50 -13.05
C THR A 71 12.59 19.77 -14.25
N LEU A 72 11.67 20.72 -14.10
CA LEU A 72 10.73 21.15 -15.14
C LEU A 72 11.00 22.61 -15.51
N PRO A 73 12.06 22.89 -16.30
CA PRO A 73 12.34 24.27 -16.64
C PRO A 73 11.27 24.78 -17.62
N THR A 74 11.17 26.09 -17.79
CA THR A 74 10.24 26.86 -18.66
C THR A 74 9.69 26.19 -19.96
N ASN A 75 8.36 26.30 -20.21
CA ASN A 75 7.65 26.30 -21.53
C ASN A 75 6.89 25.02 -21.99
N GLY A 76 5.55 25.18 -22.14
CA GLY A 76 4.70 24.79 -23.28
C GLY A 76 4.59 23.33 -23.73
N GLY A 77 5.16 22.40 -22.98
CA GLY A 77 5.25 20.99 -23.39
C GLY A 77 6.36 20.18 -22.73
N ARG A 78 7.08 20.78 -21.79
CA ARG A 78 8.04 20.12 -20.91
C ARG A 78 7.32 19.30 -19.85
N ARG A 79 7.59 18.01 -19.88
CA ARG A 79 6.79 16.99 -19.22
C ARG A 79 7.72 15.92 -18.70
N ALA A 80 7.53 15.53 -17.46
CA ALA A 80 8.25 14.42 -16.88
C ALA A 80 7.32 13.56 -16.03
N ASN A 81 7.64 12.27 -15.93
CA ASN A 81 6.84 11.27 -15.24
C ASN A 81 7.74 10.21 -14.64
N PHE A 82 7.39 9.79 -13.43
CA PHE A 82 7.90 8.61 -12.77
C PHE A 82 6.80 7.58 -12.57
N THR A 83 7.16 6.32 -12.66
CA THR A 83 6.28 5.22 -12.26
C THR A 83 7.13 4.10 -11.73
N THR A 84 6.78 3.52 -10.59
CA THR A 84 7.46 2.33 -10.09
C THR A 84 7.40 1.20 -11.11
N LYS A 85 8.46 0.40 -11.21
CA LYS A 85 8.46 -0.79 -12.07
C LYS A 85 7.58 -1.90 -11.49
N ASP A 86 7.63 -2.04 -10.18
CA ASP A 86 6.83 -2.99 -9.41
C ASP A 86 5.57 -2.32 -8.89
N GLY A 87 4.55 -3.15 -8.70
CA GLY A 87 3.22 -2.72 -8.30
C GLY A 87 2.53 -3.77 -7.46
N ALA A 88 1.58 -3.33 -6.64
CA ALA A 88 0.78 -4.20 -5.80
C ALA A 88 -0.53 -4.59 -6.49
N SER A 89 -1.00 -5.80 -6.23
CA SER A 89 -2.33 -6.23 -6.65
C SER A 89 -3.39 -5.36 -5.98
N VAL A 90 -4.36 -4.87 -6.75
CA VAL A 90 -5.53 -4.16 -6.22
C VAL A 90 -6.74 -5.03 -6.50
N ASN A 91 -7.16 -5.79 -5.48
CA ASN A 91 -8.23 -6.77 -5.58
C ASN A 91 -9.24 -6.60 -4.41
N SER A 92 -10.27 -7.45 -4.34
CA SER A 92 -11.33 -7.31 -3.34
C SER A 92 -10.99 -7.85 -1.94
N THR A 93 -9.88 -8.56 -1.79
CA THR A 93 -9.54 -9.30 -0.56
C THR A 93 -8.43 -8.65 0.24
N VAL A 94 -7.50 -7.94 -0.41
CA VAL A 94 -6.38 -7.27 0.25
C VAL A 94 -6.40 -5.77 0.01
N VAL A 95 -5.94 -5.03 1.01
CA VAL A 95 -5.66 -3.59 0.88
C VAL A 95 -4.22 -3.46 0.43
N SER A 96 -4.00 -2.72 -0.65
CA SER A 96 -2.66 -2.33 -1.07
C SER A 96 -2.42 -0.86 -0.78
N THR A 97 -1.30 -0.59 -0.13
CA THR A 97 -0.88 0.73 0.32
C THR A 97 0.20 1.26 -0.61
N PHE A 98 0.04 2.50 -1.06
CA PHE A 98 1.00 3.19 -1.90
C PHE A 98 1.33 4.53 -1.25
N GLU A 99 2.58 4.70 -0.85
CA GLU A 99 3.08 5.89 -0.19
C GLU A 99 4.04 6.63 -1.12
N ILE A 100 3.79 7.93 -1.28
CA ILE A 100 4.70 8.87 -1.95
C ILE A 100 5.06 9.92 -0.90
N ASN A 101 6.26 9.78 -0.33
CA ASN A 101 6.69 10.48 0.86
C ASN A 101 7.72 11.57 0.53
N GLU A 102 7.83 12.52 1.46
CA GLU A 102 8.77 13.64 1.38
C GLU A 102 8.66 14.48 0.09
N VAL A 103 7.43 14.71 -0.36
CA VAL A 103 7.17 15.47 -1.59
C VAL A 103 7.39 16.96 -1.36
N ASN A 104 8.31 17.56 -2.12
CA ASN A 104 8.51 19.01 -2.16
C ASN A 104 8.27 19.55 -3.58
N LEU A 105 7.78 20.79 -3.65
CA LEU A 105 7.41 21.47 -4.90
C LEU A 105 8.13 22.83 -5.01
N PRO A 106 9.47 22.88 -5.06
CA PRO A 106 10.18 24.15 -5.11
C PRO A 106 9.91 24.91 -6.41
N ILE A 107 9.82 26.24 -6.30
CA ILE A 107 9.72 27.12 -7.46
C ILE A 107 11.04 27.07 -8.23
N ASN A 108 10.94 26.72 -9.50
CA ASN A 108 11.99 26.88 -10.46
C ASN A 108 12.03 28.35 -10.91
N VAL A 109 12.91 29.14 -10.27
CA VAL A 109 13.09 30.58 -10.54
C VAL A 109 13.52 30.90 -11.98
N ALA A 110 13.96 29.89 -12.75
CA ALA A 110 14.25 30.06 -14.17
C ALA A 110 12.98 30.01 -15.04
N ASN A 111 11.81 29.74 -14.46
CA ASN A 111 10.56 29.78 -15.20
C ASN A 111 9.96 31.18 -15.25
N THR A 112 10.19 31.88 -16.37
CA THR A 112 9.57 33.18 -16.70
C THR A 112 8.58 33.05 -17.88
N GLY A 113 8.03 31.86 -18.11
CA GLY A 113 7.16 31.57 -19.24
C GLY A 113 5.75 32.16 -19.09
N THR A 114 5.03 32.30 -20.20
CA THR A 114 3.61 32.72 -20.22
C THR A 114 2.70 31.56 -20.61
N GLY A 115 3.13 30.32 -20.33
CA GLY A 115 2.31 29.17 -20.63
C GLY A 115 1.17 29.03 -19.62
N ASN A 116 0.36 28.02 -19.85
CA ASN A 116 -1.07 28.08 -19.65
C ASN A 116 -1.61 26.72 -19.14
N THR A 117 -0.73 25.72 -19.07
CA THR A 117 -1.01 24.36 -18.63
C THR A 117 -0.14 23.99 -17.44
N ASP A 118 -0.79 23.68 -16.30
CA ASP A 118 -0.12 23.08 -15.16
C ASP A 118 -0.83 21.78 -14.76
N ARG A 119 -0.04 20.72 -14.65
CA ARG A 119 -0.47 19.36 -14.40
C ARG A 119 0.54 18.73 -13.45
N LEU A 120 0.22 18.80 -12.17
CA LEU A 120 0.95 18.12 -11.11
C LEU A 120 0.08 16.99 -10.60
N TYR A 121 0.49 15.75 -10.88
CA TYR A 121 -0.24 14.56 -10.50
C TYR A 121 0.60 13.69 -9.58
N PHE A 122 -0.03 13.16 -8.54
CA PHE A 122 0.51 12.16 -7.64
C PHE A 122 -0.54 11.07 -7.47
N GLY A 123 -0.19 9.80 -7.57
CA GLY A 123 -1.21 8.77 -7.56
C GLY A 123 -0.73 7.36 -7.79
N VAL A 124 -1.71 6.51 -8.05
CA VAL A 124 -1.55 5.09 -8.33
C VAL A 124 -2.18 4.80 -9.70
N ARG A 125 -1.41 4.25 -10.62
CA ARG A 125 -1.85 3.96 -11.99
C ARG A 125 -1.84 2.48 -12.32
N ALA A 126 -2.57 2.10 -13.36
CA ALA A 126 -2.80 0.70 -13.74
C ALA A 126 -1.69 0.04 -14.58
N ASN A 127 -0.56 0.71 -14.83
CA ASN A 127 0.58 0.12 -15.54
C ASN A 127 1.89 0.83 -15.18
N SER A 128 2.99 0.09 -15.25
CA SER A 128 4.33 0.55 -14.85
C SER A 128 5.02 1.48 -15.84
N SER A 129 4.53 1.62 -17.08
CA SER A 129 5.26 2.35 -18.13
C SER A 129 5.22 3.86 -17.91
N ALA A 130 6.35 4.52 -17.67
CA ALA A 130 6.38 5.99 -17.68
C ALA A 130 6.02 6.52 -19.08
N ALA A 131 5.06 7.44 -19.15
CA ALA A 131 4.53 7.95 -20.41
C ALA A 131 4.23 9.45 -20.30
N ASP A 132 3.93 10.04 -21.46
CA ASP A 132 3.53 11.44 -21.58
C ASP A 132 2.32 11.76 -20.67
N VAL A 133 2.45 12.83 -19.89
CA VAL A 133 1.51 13.29 -18.84
C VAL A 133 0.38 14.15 -19.38
N GLY A 134 0.24 14.26 -20.71
CA GLY A 134 -0.79 15.09 -21.35
C GLY A 134 -2.20 14.83 -20.83
N ASN A 135 -2.48 13.59 -20.43
CA ASN A 135 -3.59 13.19 -19.57
C ASN A 135 -3.06 12.04 -18.70
N PRO A 136 -3.28 12.01 -17.37
CA PRO A 136 -2.86 10.87 -16.56
C PRO A 136 -3.48 9.59 -17.12
N GLN A 137 -2.86 8.45 -16.91
CA GLN A 137 -3.42 7.18 -17.37
C GLN A 137 -4.49 6.66 -16.41
N GLU A 138 -5.04 5.48 -16.68
CA GLU A 138 -5.99 4.85 -15.76
C GLU A 138 -5.37 4.73 -14.35
N GLY A 139 -6.10 5.19 -13.34
CA GLY A 139 -5.60 5.25 -11.97
C GLY A 139 -6.32 6.23 -11.05
N PHE A 140 -5.95 6.22 -9.78
CA PHE A 140 -6.30 7.23 -8.78
C PHE A 140 -5.24 8.31 -8.74
N TRP A 141 -5.67 9.57 -8.73
CA TRP A 141 -4.77 10.70 -8.83
C TRP A 141 -5.23 11.84 -7.93
N ILE A 142 -4.28 12.42 -7.20
CA ILE A 142 -4.34 13.77 -6.70
C ILE A 142 -3.77 14.69 -7.77
N GLN A 143 -4.54 15.69 -8.17
CA GLN A 143 -4.05 16.82 -8.91
C GLN A 143 -3.93 18.03 -7.97
N ILE A 144 -2.74 18.63 -7.92
CA ILE A 144 -2.47 19.82 -7.13
C ILE A 144 -2.88 21.08 -7.91
N GLU A 145 -3.69 21.90 -7.24
CA GLU A 145 -4.13 23.29 -7.49
C GLU A 145 -3.68 23.94 -8.80
N SER A 146 -4.19 23.48 -9.94
CA SER A 146 -4.08 24.20 -11.21
C SER A 146 -5.46 24.51 -11.77
N ASP A 147 -5.73 25.80 -12.04
CA ASP A 147 -6.94 26.25 -12.71
C ASP A 147 -7.00 25.87 -14.21
N SER A 148 -5.89 25.37 -14.75
CA SER A 148 -5.69 25.20 -16.19
C SER A 148 -6.67 24.21 -16.84
N LEU A 149 -7.21 23.26 -16.08
CA LEU A 149 -8.20 22.30 -16.58
C LEU A 149 -9.66 22.75 -16.44
N VAL A 150 -9.97 23.67 -15.52
CA VAL A 150 -11.37 24.05 -15.21
C VAL A 150 -11.87 25.14 -16.15
N THR A 151 -11.02 26.11 -16.48
CA THR A 151 -11.45 27.30 -17.23
C THR A 151 -11.37 27.12 -18.74
N GLY A 152 -10.61 26.13 -19.24
CA GLY A 152 -10.33 25.95 -20.67
C GLY A 152 -9.64 27.14 -21.34
N THR A 153 -9.38 28.22 -20.58
CA THR A 153 -8.68 29.43 -21.00
C THR A 153 -7.19 29.35 -20.66
N GLY A 154 -6.78 28.33 -19.88
CA GLY A 154 -5.42 28.08 -19.46
C GLY A 154 -4.75 29.35 -18.96
N ASN A 155 -5.31 29.93 -17.91
CA ASN A 155 -4.66 31.08 -17.28
C ASN A 155 -3.66 30.66 -16.20
N GLY A 156 -3.33 29.36 -16.13
CA GLY A 156 -2.20 28.76 -15.41
C GLY A 156 -2.02 29.28 -14.00
N ASP A 157 -3.11 29.65 -13.33
CA ASP A 157 -3.05 30.32 -12.05
C ASP A 157 -3.36 29.29 -10.96
N PHE A 158 -2.41 29.12 -10.05
CA PHE A 158 -2.60 28.35 -8.82
C PHE A 158 -3.56 29.08 -7.85
N SER A 159 -4.00 30.31 -8.18
CA SER A 159 -4.78 31.18 -7.29
C SER A 159 -6.18 30.71 -6.90
N ASN A 160 -6.78 29.73 -7.58
CA ASN A 160 -8.06 29.19 -7.11
C ASN A 160 -7.89 28.22 -5.93
N GLY A 161 -6.68 27.70 -5.75
CA GLY A 161 -6.31 26.81 -4.67
C GLY A 161 -7.08 25.49 -4.62
N ILE A 162 -7.67 25.01 -5.72
CA ILE A 162 -8.51 23.80 -5.68
C ILE A 162 -7.75 22.60 -6.23
N SER A 163 -7.33 21.73 -5.31
CA SER A 163 -6.85 20.38 -5.60
C SER A 163 -8.02 19.43 -5.78
N SER A 164 -7.75 18.29 -6.43
CA SER A 164 -8.78 17.25 -6.60
C SER A 164 -8.21 15.85 -6.49
N LEU A 165 -8.97 14.98 -5.86
CA LEU A 165 -8.81 13.53 -5.93
C LEU A 165 -9.79 13.01 -6.99
N PHE A 166 -9.30 12.19 -7.91
CA PHE A 166 -10.15 11.58 -8.94
C PHE A 166 -9.63 10.20 -9.36
N TYR A 167 -10.54 9.40 -9.91
CA TYR A 167 -10.19 8.21 -10.69
C TYR A 167 -10.33 8.51 -12.19
N GLN A 168 -9.33 8.17 -12.97
CA GLN A 168 -9.43 8.15 -14.43
C GLN A 168 -9.53 6.71 -14.91
N ASN A 169 -10.49 6.41 -15.78
CA ASN A 169 -10.62 5.06 -16.36
C ASN A 169 -9.77 4.88 -17.63
N SER A 170 -9.67 3.65 -18.13
CA SER A 170 -8.97 3.30 -19.37
C SER A 170 -9.46 4.04 -20.63
N ALA A 171 -10.70 4.54 -20.63
CA ALA A 171 -11.26 5.36 -21.71
C ALA A 171 -10.92 6.87 -21.57
N GLY A 172 -10.19 7.25 -20.53
CA GLY A 172 -9.82 8.63 -20.23
C GLY A 172 -10.92 9.45 -19.56
N ALA A 173 -12.02 8.83 -19.13
CA ALA A 173 -13.08 9.52 -18.39
C ALA A 173 -12.65 9.72 -16.92
N ARG A 174 -12.74 10.96 -16.46
CA ARG A 174 -12.41 11.39 -15.11
C ARG A 174 -13.64 11.38 -14.20
N ASN A 175 -13.53 10.72 -13.07
CA ASN A 175 -14.52 10.68 -11.99
C ASN A 175 -13.92 11.38 -10.78
N GLN A 176 -14.33 12.63 -10.53
CA GLN A 176 -13.87 13.37 -9.36
C GLN A 176 -14.50 12.78 -8.09
N LEU A 177 -13.65 12.46 -7.12
CA LEU A 177 -14.00 11.84 -5.84
C LEU A 177 -14.02 12.87 -4.70
N ALA A 178 -13.04 13.79 -4.72
CA ALA A 178 -13.02 14.95 -3.84
C ALA A 178 -12.38 16.17 -4.50
N SER A 179 -12.66 17.34 -3.94
CA SER A 179 -11.89 18.57 -4.13
C SER A 179 -11.60 19.21 -2.78
N PHE A 180 -10.45 19.84 -2.63
CA PHE A 180 -9.99 20.41 -1.37
C PHE A 180 -8.95 21.51 -1.65
N THR A 181 -8.63 22.30 -0.63
CA THR A 181 -7.58 23.33 -0.67
C THR A 181 -6.50 22.99 0.35
N PHE A 182 -5.23 23.17 -0.01
CA PHE A 182 -4.12 23.12 0.93
C PHE A 182 -4.07 24.42 1.75
N ASP A 183 -3.89 24.34 3.07
CA ASP A 183 -3.94 25.52 3.93
C ASP A 183 -2.59 26.24 4.05
N SER A 184 -1.48 25.50 3.97
CA SER A 184 -0.12 26.01 4.17
C SER A 184 0.67 26.10 2.87
N MET A 185 0.25 25.40 1.83
CA MET A 185 0.84 25.47 0.51
C MET A 185 0.47 26.79 -0.16
N ASP A 186 1.42 27.72 -0.18
CA ASP A 186 1.25 29.03 -0.81
C ASP A 186 2.05 29.07 -2.13
N PHE A 187 1.34 29.00 -3.26
CA PHE A 187 1.88 29.16 -4.61
C PHE A 187 1.88 30.63 -5.08
N THR A 188 1.97 31.61 -4.18
CA THR A 188 2.02 33.02 -4.58
C THR A 188 3.23 33.30 -5.49
N LEU A 189 2.93 33.79 -6.70
CA LEU A 189 3.91 34.20 -7.73
C LEU A 189 4.92 35.27 -7.24
N ASP A 190 4.61 35.99 -6.16
CA ASP A 190 5.47 37.02 -5.58
C ASP A 190 6.51 36.44 -4.59
N ALA A 191 6.33 35.20 -4.13
CA ALA A 191 7.29 34.53 -3.28
C ALA A 191 8.35 33.82 -4.14
N VAL A 192 9.63 34.14 -3.90
CA VAL A 192 10.79 33.49 -4.56
C VAL A 192 10.93 32.00 -4.15
N SER A 193 10.02 31.47 -3.34
CA SER A 193 9.99 30.09 -2.86
C SER A 193 8.56 29.70 -2.48
N VAL A 194 8.08 28.55 -2.96
CA VAL A 194 7.05 27.78 -2.24
C VAL A 194 7.72 27.29 -0.97
N THR A 195 7.37 27.88 0.17
CA THR A 195 7.75 27.35 1.47
C THR A 195 6.62 26.51 1.99
N ASN A 196 6.63 25.21 1.69
CA ASN A 196 5.94 24.28 2.57
C ASN A 196 6.91 23.96 3.72
N PRO A 197 6.61 24.33 4.97
CA PRO A 197 7.49 24.03 6.10
C PRO A 197 7.65 22.52 6.33
N ASN A 198 6.73 21.70 5.83
CA ASN A 198 6.79 20.25 5.94
C ASN A 198 6.63 19.61 4.56
N PRO A 199 7.48 18.65 4.17
CA PRO A 199 7.24 17.86 2.97
C PRO A 199 5.84 17.19 3.01
N LEU A 200 5.16 17.10 1.87
CA LEU A 200 3.89 16.40 1.79
C LEU A 200 4.12 14.89 1.79
N SER A 201 3.10 14.16 2.20
CA SER A 201 3.00 12.71 1.94
C SER A 201 1.62 12.39 1.38
N PHE A 202 1.58 11.42 0.48
CA PHE A 202 0.34 10.89 -0.07
C PHE A 202 0.31 9.39 0.15
N VAL A 203 -0.69 8.92 0.89
CA VAL A 203 -0.92 7.50 1.15
C VAL A 203 -2.23 7.10 0.50
N PHE A 204 -2.19 6.12 -0.39
CA PHE A 204 -3.37 5.54 -1.03
C PHE A 204 -3.54 4.11 -0.54
N GLU A 205 -4.67 3.81 0.11
CA GLU A 205 -5.08 2.46 0.47
C GLU A 205 -6.19 2.02 -0.48
N LEU A 206 -5.92 1.01 -1.30
CA LEU A 206 -6.80 0.62 -2.40
C LEU A 206 -7.19 -0.85 -2.31
N THR A 207 -8.47 -1.12 -2.55
CA THR A 207 -9.01 -2.44 -2.91
C THR A 207 -9.73 -2.32 -4.26
N ALA A 208 -10.25 -3.41 -4.83
CA ALA A 208 -11.03 -3.37 -6.07
C ALA A 208 -12.30 -2.49 -5.99
N ASP A 209 -12.81 -2.24 -4.78
CA ASP A 209 -14.09 -1.59 -4.55
C ASP A 209 -14.02 -0.42 -3.55
N THR A 210 -12.86 -0.13 -2.98
CA THR A 210 -12.68 0.95 -1.99
C THR A 210 -11.40 1.72 -2.21
N TYR A 211 -11.41 2.98 -1.80
CA TYR A 211 -10.23 3.82 -1.69
C TYR A 211 -10.25 4.53 -0.34
N ASP A 212 -9.07 4.73 0.24
CA ASP A 212 -8.80 5.69 1.30
C ASP A 212 -7.52 6.46 0.92
N VAL A 213 -7.53 7.78 1.09
CA VAL A 213 -6.42 8.65 0.74
C VAL A 213 -6.11 9.56 1.91
N THR A 214 -4.91 9.39 2.46
CA THR A 214 -4.38 10.26 3.51
C THR A 214 -3.35 11.22 2.91
N ILE A 215 -3.48 12.50 3.26
CA ILE A 215 -2.56 13.57 2.84
C ILE A 215 -1.89 14.11 4.11
N GLY A 216 -0.56 13.99 4.17
CA GLY A 216 0.28 14.51 5.24
C GLY A 216 1.06 15.76 4.81
N GLY A 217 1.75 16.38 5.77
CA GLY A 217 2.58 17.57 5.55
C GLY A 217 1.83 18.90 5.54
N ASP A 218 0.54 18.90 5.21
CA ASP A 218 -0.32 20.10 5.27
C ASP A 218 -1.71 19.76 5.83
N THR A 219 -2.40 20.75 6.39
CA THR A 219 -3.84 20.65 6.64
C THR A 219 -4.59 20.99 5.36
N ILE A 220 -5.66 20.26 5.12
CA ILE A 220 -6.56 20.50 3.99
C ILE A 220 -7.90 21.03 4.49
N SER A 221 -8.47 21.96 3.73
CA SER A 221 -9.78 22.54 4.02
C SER A 221 -10.68 22.52 2.79
N ASN A 222 -11.91 23.01 2.95
CA ASN A 222 -12.92 23.11 1.89
C ASN A 222 -13.21 21.79 1.15
N ILE A 223 -13.07 20.65 1.85
CA ILE A 223 -13.29 19.33 1.27
C ILE A 223 -14.74 19.21 0.79
N THR A 224 -14.90 18.93 -0.50
CA THR A 224 -16.16 18.55 -1.13
C THR A 224 -15.99 17.15 -1.70
N GLY A 225 -16.93 16.23 -1.43
CA GLY A 225 -16.74 14.80 -1.74
C GLY A 225 -16.16 14.04 -0.54
N SER A 226 -15.34 13.02 -0.79
CA SER A 226 -14.68 12.24 0.27
C SER A 226 -13.30 11.77 -0.17
N LEU A 227 -12.35 11.75 0.77
CA LEU A 227 -11.03 11.14 0.55
C LEU A 227 -11.05 9.63 0.75
N SER A 228 -12.18 9.08 1.22
CA SER A 228 -12.39 7.65 1.32
C SER A 228 -13.81 7.24 0.97
N GLY A 229 -13.98 6.03 0.44
CA GLY A 229 -15.29 5.47 0.16
C GLY A 229 -15.28 4.28 -0.78
N ASN A 230 -16.48 3.83 -1.14
CA ASN A 230 -16.67 2.74 -2.07
C ASN A 230 -16.64 3.27 -3.51
N PHE A 231 -15.79 2.70 -4.35
CA PHE A 231 -15.66 3.05 -5.76
C PHE A 231 -15.12 1.86 -6.56
N THR A 232 -15.96 1.22 -7.37
CA THR A 232 -15.53 0.12 -8.25
C THR A 232 -14.76 0.66 -9.45
N HIS A 233 -13.59 0.07 -9.72
CA HIS A 233 -12.69 0.50 -10.80
C HIS A 233 -12.09 -0.68 -11.58
N GLY A 234 -11.36 -0.39 -12.67
CA GLY A 234 -10.80 -1.40 -13.58
C GLY A 234 -9.36 -1.84 -13.26
N MET A 235 -8.68 -1.13 -12.37
CA MET A 235 -7.28 -1.40 -12.03
C MET A 235 -7.12 -2.73 -11.26
N THR A 236 -6.27 -3.63 -11.78
CA THR A 236 -5.91 -4.90 -11.12
C THR A 236 -4.55 -4.87 -10.43
N THR A 237 -3.66 -3.99 -10.88
CA THR A 237 -2.34 -3.76 -10.28
C THR A 237 -2.12 -2.26 -10.24
N GLY A 238 -1.73 -1.73 -9.08
CA GLY A 238 -1.39 -0.34 -8.89
C GLY A 238 0.13 -0.13 -8.91
N PHE A 239 0.57 0.97 -9.49
CA PHE A 239 1.96 1.43 -9.50
C PHE A 239 2.00 2.87 -9.01
N ALA A 240 2.86 3.18 -8.04
CA ALA A 240 3.01 4.55 -7.56
C ALA A 240 3.59 5.42 -8.68
N SER A 241 3.04 6.61 -8.89
CA SER A 241 3.39 7.48 -10.00
C SER A 241 3.20 8.94 -9.66
N TRP A 242 4.12 9.77 -10.15
CA TRP A 242 3.99 11.21 -10.12
C TRP A 242 4.50 11.83 -11.41
N ALA A 243 3.81 12.90 -11.80
CA ALA A 243 3.90 13.46 -13.12
C ALA A 243 3.80 14.98 -13.03
N GLY A 244 4.59 15.66 -13.85
CA GLY A 244 4.65 17.11 -13.86
C GLY A 244 4.71 17.69 -15.27
N GLN A 245 3.88 18.71 -15.48
CA GLN A 245 3.98 19.71 -16.53
C GLN A 245 3.67 21.04 -15.86
N THR A 246 4.59 21.99 -15.86
CA THR A 246 4.33 23.32 -15.29
C THR A 246 4.81 24.39 -16.23
N GLU A 247 4.02 25.46 -16.35
CA GLU A 247 4.22 26.48 -17.35
C GLU A 247 4.33 27.89 -16.76
N ASN A 248 3.73 28.19 -15.59
CA ASN A 248 3.98 29.40 -14.82
C ASN A 248 3.33 29.41 -13.39
N PRO A 249 4.08 29.35 -12.28
CA PRO A 249 5.53 29.19 -12.18
C PRO A 249 5.96 27.79 -12.57
N GLY A 250 7.26 27.61 -12.79
CA GLY A 250 7.84 26.28 -12.93
C GLY A 250 7.94 25.69 -11.55
N LEU A 251 7.43 24.49 -11.37
CA LEU A 251 7.60 23.74 -10.15
C LEU A 251 8.44 22.53 -10.51
N ASP A 252 9.59 22.43 -9.85
CA ASP A 252 10.30 21.17 -9.80
C ASP A 252 9.58 20.27 -8.78
N ILE A 253 9.75 18.96 -8.89
CA ILE A 253 9.17 17.98 -7.97
C ILE A 253 10.31 17.18 -7.38
N THR A 254 10.36 17.03 -6.06
CA THR A 254 11.25 16.07 -5.42
C THR A 254 10.43 15.10 -4.59
N VAL A 255 10.78 13.82 -4.61
CA VAL A 255 10.20 12.77 -3.76
C VAL A 255 11.35 12.08 -3.06
N GLY A 256 11.29 11.97 -1.73
CA GLY A 256 12.37 11.39 -0.92
C GLY A 256 12.21 9.89 -0.68
N GLU A 257 10.99 9.37 -0.70
CA GLU A 257 10.74 7.95 -0.49
C GLU A 257 9.47 7.49 -1.21
N VAL A 258 9.49 6.26 -1.73
CA VAL A 258 8.31 5.57 -2.21
C VAL A 258 8.21 4.20 -1.56
N VAL A 259 7.04 3.91 -0.99
CA VAL A 259 6.73 2.61 -0.40
C VAL A 259 5.48 2.02 -1.06
N ILE A 260 5.56 0.76 -1.45
CA ILE A 260 4.40 -0.02 -1.91
C ILE A 260 4.32 -1.27 -1.08
N GLU A 261 3.18 -1.47 -0.45
CA GLU A 261 2.91 -2.59 0.44
C GLU A 261 1.56 -3.22 0.09
N THR A 262 1.42 -4.51 0.38
CA THR A 262 0.11 -5.18 0.33
C THR A 262 -0.14 -5.89 1.65
N ASP A 263 -1.32 -5.68 2.21
CA ASP A 263 -1.79 -6.42 3.38
C ASP A 263 -2.09 -7.85 2.92
N ILE A 264 -1.25 -8.81 3.28
CA ILE A 264 -1.50 -10.22 2.95
C ILE A 264 -2.49 -10.86 3.94
N GLY A 265 -3.07 -10.07 4.84
CA GLY A 265 -3.98 -10.52 5.87
C GLY A 265 -3.23 -11.20 7.02
N ILE A 266 -3.85 -12.26 7.56
CA ILE A 266 -3.23 -13.03 8.63
C ILE A 266 -2.09 -13.87 8.03
N LEU A 267 -0.88 -13.69 8.55
CA LEU A 267 0.27 -14.48 8.11
C LEU A 267 -0.03 -15.99 8.24
N GLY A 268 0.19 -16.75 7.17
CA GLY A 268 -0.11 -18.18 7.06
C GLY A 268 -1.54 -18.50 6.60
N ASP A 269 -2.40 -17.52 6.35
CA ASP A 269 -3.72 -17.72 5.71
C ASP A 269 -3.56 -17.70 4.19
N PHE A 270 -3.03 -18.80 3.65
CA PHE A 270 -2.73 -18.92 2.22
C PHE A 270 -3.98 -18.98 1.34
N ASN A 271 -5.15 -19.31 1.91
CA ASN A 271 -6.41 -19.38 1.17
C ASN A 271 -7.32 -18.15 1.33
N GLY A 272 -6.94 -17.19 2.19
CA GLY A 272 -7.61 -15.90 2.35
C GLY A 272 -8.97 -15.96 3.05
N ILE A 273 -9.20 -16.91 3.96
CA ILE A 273 -10.47 -17.03 4.71
C ILE A 273 -10.47 -16.27 6.05
N ASN A 274 -9.51 -15.38 6.26
CA ASN A 274 -9.25 -14.63 7.47
C ASN A 274 -8.98 -15.55 8.68
N GLY A 275 -8.11 -16.54 8.49
CA GLY A 275 -7.62 -17.40 9.56
C GLY A 275 -6.64 -18.47 9.09
N VAL A 276 -5.75 -18.88 9.98
CA VAL A 276 -4.80 -19.97 9.73
C VAL A 276 -5.40 -21.29 10.20
N ASP A 277 -5.64 -22.22 9.29
CA ASP A 277 -6.21 -23.53 9.58
C ASP A 277 -5.61 -24.69 8.76
N VAL A 278 -6.21 -25.88 8.89
CA VAL A 278 -5.70 -27.11 8.26
C VAL A 278 -5.68 -27.01 6.72
N ALA A 279 -6.56 -26.20 6.13
CA ALA A 279 -6.54 -25.97 4.68
C ALA A 279 -5.28 -25.20 4.26
N ASP A 280 -4.82 -24.24 5.06
CA ASP A 280 -3.56 -23.54 4.79
C ASP A 280 -2.36 -24.47 4.94
N PHE A 281 -2.37 -25.32 5.97
CA PHE A 281 -1.35 -26.37 6.10
C PHE A 281 -1.32 -27.28 4.87
N GLN A 282 -2.49 -27.63 4.33
CA GLN A 282 -2.57 -28.47 3.13
C GLN A 282 -1.97 -27.75 1.92
N ILE A 283 -2.19 -26.45 1.75
CA ILE A 283 -1.58 -25.64 0.68
C ILE A 283 -0.06 -25.66 0.80
N LEU A 284 0.50 -25.37 1.98
CA LEU A 284 1.93 -25.41 2.22
C LEU A 284 2.49 -26.82 1.94
N ALA A 285 1.84 -27.86 2.45
CA ALA A 285 2.28 -29.24 2.27
C ALA A 285 2.22 -29.72 0.80
N ASP A 286 1.24 -29.25 0.03
CA ASP A 286 1.07 -29.60 -1.38
C ASP A 286 2.12 -28.93 -2.28
N ASN A 287 2.70 -27.81 -1.85
CA ASN A 287 3.71 -27.05 -2.59
C ASN A 287 5.12 -27.19 -2.03
N LEU A 288 5.33 -27.97 -0.96
CA LEU A 288 6.65 -28.18 -0.37
C LEU A 288 7.66 -28.70 -1.42
N ALA A 289 8.83 -28.08 -1.48
CA ALA A 289 9.85 -28.26 -2.51
C ALA A 289 9.43 -27.80 -3.93
N GLY A 290 8.50 -26.84 -4.01
CA GLY A 290 7.93 -26.31 -5.25
C GLY A 290 8.93 -25.54 -6.13
N GLU A 291 10.04 -25.06 -5.56
CA GLU A 291 11.11 -24.34 -6.25
C GLU A 291 11.75 -25.12 -7.38
N LEU A 292 11.66 -26.45 -7.32
CA LEU A 292 12.14 -27.34 -8.39
C LEU A 292 11.39 -27.12 -9.72
N ASP A 293 10.19 -26.54 -9.68
CA ASP A 293 9.34 -26.25 -10.83
C ASP A 293 9.31 -24.75 -11.20
N GLY A 294 10.01 -23.90 -10.44
CA GLY A 294 10.08 -22.44 -10.63
C GLY A 294 9.80 -21.67 -9.34
N SER A 295 9.93 -20.34 -9.37
CA SER A 295 9.61 -19.49 -8.22
C SER A 295 8.13 -19.64 -7.85
N VAL A 296 7.88 -19.87 -6.56
CA VAL A 296 6.57 -19.91 -5.93
C VAL A 296 6.33 -18.58 -5.20
N GLY A 297 5.13 -18.39 -4.65
CA GLY A 297 4.80 -17.17 -3.92
C GLY A 297 3.81 -17.46 -2.80
N TYR A 298 3.46 -16.42 -2.04
CA TYR A 298 2.72 -16.56 -0.79
C TYR A 298 1.45 -17.43 -0.84
N PRO A 299 0.54 -17.31 -1.83
CA PRO A 299 -0.64 -18.19 -1.91
C PRO A 299 -0.33 -19.68 -2.07
N GLN A 300 0.92 -20.03 -2.37
CA GLN A 300 1.42 -21.40 -2.48
C GLN A 300 2.11 -21.88 -1.19
N GLY A 301 2.36 -21.02 -0.21
CA GLY A 301 2.97 -21.41 1.06
C GLY A 301 4.33 -20.78 1.36
N ASP A 302 4.86 -19.95 0.46
CA ASP A 302 6.09 -19.15 0.63
C ASP A 302 5.82 -18.00 1.61
N ILE A 303 5.98 -18.28 2.89
CA ILE A 303 5.56 -17.40 3.98
C ILE A 303 6.61 -16.33 4.29
N ASP A 304 7.85 -16.54 3.87
CA ASP A 304 8.97 -15.63 4.11
C ASP A 304 9.49 -14.92 2.86
N PHE A 305 8.87 -15.20 1.71
CA PHE A 305 9.01 -14.49 0.44
C PHE A 305 10.39 -14.64 -0.18
N ASP A 306 11.09 -15.75 0.08
CA ASP A 306 12.39 -16.03 -0.53
C ASP A 306 12.28 -16.71 -1.91
N GLY A 307 11.04 -17.03 -2.32
CA GLY A 307 10.72 -17.58 -3.62
C GLY A 307 10.73 -19.10 -3.69
N ASP A 308 10.83 -19.80 -2.56
CA ASP A 308 10.61 -21.23 -2.42
C ASP A 308 9.52 -21.60 -1.37
N VAL A 309 9.19 -22.90 -1.26
CA VAL A 309 8.32 -23.41 -0.17
C VAL A 309 9.04 -24.57 0.48
N ASP A 310 9.64 -24.36 1.63
CA ASP A 310 10.52 -25.31 2.28
C ASP A 310 10.19 -25.55 3.78
N LEU A 311 11.17 -26.03 4.55
CA LEU A 311 10.98 -26.32 5.97
C LEU A 311 11.07 -25.09 6.86
N ASP A 312 11.70 -24.02 6.40
CA ASP A 312 11.73 -22.74 7.09
C ASP A 312 10.32 -22.11 7.04
N ASP A 313 9.62 -22.18 5.90
CA ASP A 313 8.20 -21.80 5.81
C ASP A 313 7.32 -22.59 6.76
N PHE A 314 7.48 -23.91 6.77
CA PHE A 314 6.74 -24.77 7.69
C PHE A 314 7.02 -24.40 9.15
N GLY A 315 8.26 -24.04 9.47
CA GLY A 315 8.67 -23.56 10.78
C GLY A 315 7.87 -22.34 11.22
N GLN A 316 7.76 -21.34 10.35
CA GLN A 316 7.00 -20.11 10.58
C GLN A 316 5.49 -20.38 10.65
N PHE A 317 4.95 -21.14 9.70
CA PHE A 317 3.54 -21.54 9.69
C PHE A 317 3.13 -22.24 10.99
N LYS A 318 3.96 -23.16 11.50
CA LYS A 318 3.71 -23.88 12.76
C LYS A 318 3.59 -22.94 13.96
N ASP A 319 4.32 -21.83 13.98
CA ASP A 319 4.29 -20.85 15.07
C ASP A 319 3.05 -19.96 15.00
N LEU A 320 2.46 -19.81 13.81
CA LEU A 320 1.22 -19.08 13.56
C LEU A 320 -0.01 -19.94 13.75
N PHE A 321 0.12 -21.25 13.46
CA PHE A 321 -0.97 -22.21 13.56
C PHE A 321 -1.50 -22.25 15.00
N PRO A 322 -2.77 -21.84 15.23
CA PRO A 322 -3.27 -21.66 16.57
C PRO A 322 -3.15 -22.96 17.36
N ALA A 323 -2.58 -22.88 18.57
CA ALA A 323 -2.48 -24.00 19.52
C ALA A 323 -3.86 -24.60 19.90
N VAL A 324 -4.96 -24.07 19.36
CA VAL A 324 -6.33 -24.54 19.53
C VAL A 324 -6.52 -26.00 19.10
N VAL A 325 -5.67 -26.56 18.23
CA VAL A 325 -5.71 -28.01 17.92
C VAL A 325 -5.18 -28.87 19.07
N ALA A 326 -4.39 -28.33 20.01
CA ALA A 326 -4.04 -29.03 21.24
C ALA A 326 -5.23 -29.20 22.20
N ALA A 327 -6.33 -28.48 21.97
CA ALA A 327 -7.61 -28.68 22.64
C ALA A 327 -8.60 -29.48 21.79
N ALA A 328 -8.10 -30.33 20.87
CA ALA A 328 -8.89 -31.44 20.33
C ALA A 328 -9.48 -32.21 21.52
N THR A 329 -10.75 -31.90 21.77
CA THR A 329 -11.59 -32.41 22.83
C THR A 329 -11.42 -33.92 22.85
N GLY A 330 -10.79 -34.41 23.92
CA GLY A 330 -10.20 -35.74 24.05
C GLY A 330 -10.64 -36.72 22.97
N VAL A 331 -9.74 -36.98 22.01
CA VAL A 331 -9.87 -38.08 21.04
C VAL A 331 -10.49 -39.25 21.83
N PRO A 332 -11.73 -39.67 21.52
CA PRO A 332 -12.40 -40.70 22.30
C PRO A 332 -11.45 -41.88 22.41
N GLU A 333 -10.96 -42.18 23.62
CA GLU A 333 -9.88 -43.15 23.77
C GLU A 333 -10.29 -44.40 23.02
N PRO A 334 -9.56 -44.77 21.94
CA PRO A 334 -10.03 -45.81 21.05
C PRO A 334 -9.98 -47.10 21.84
N SER A 335 -11.15 -47.59 22.24
CA SER A 335 -11.36 -48.95 22.70
C SER A 335 -10.48 -49.40 23.87
N THR A 336 -9.78 -48.52 24.60
CA THR A 336 -8.93 -48.93 25.75
C THR A 336 -9.76 -49.67 26.77
N ALA A 337 -10.97 -49.18 27.05
CA ALA A 337 -11.96 -49.88 27.86
C ALA A 337 -12.38 -51.24 27.27
N ILE A 338 -12.55 -51.33 25.94
CA ILE A 338 -12.97 -52.56 25.25
C ILE A 338 -11.84 -53.59 25.20
N LEU A 339 -10.60 -53.18 24.95
CA LEU A 339 -9.39 -54.01 24.99
C LEU A 339 -9.11 -54.49 26.42
N LEU A 340 -9.33 -53.65 27.43
CA LEU A 340 -9.25 -54.06 28.83
C LEU A 340 -10.31 -55.11 29.15
N LEU A 341 -11.54 -54.95 28.62
CA LEU A 341 -12.61 -55.92 28.79
C LEU A 341 -12.28 -57.26 28.12
N PHE A 342 -11.78 -57.24 26.88
CA PHE A 342 -11.34 -58.46 26.18
C PHE A 342 -10.13 -59.12 26.85
N GLY A 343 -9.18 -58.33 27.36
CA GLY A 343 -8.06 -58.84 28.15
C GLY A 343 -8.51 -59.51 29.45
N ALA A 344 -9.46 -58.89 30.17
CA ALA A 344 -10.06 -59.47 31.37
C ALA A 344 -10.83 -60.76 31.07
N PHE A 345 -11.60 -60.81 29.97
CA PHE A 345 -12.30 -62.01 29.53
C PHE A 345 -11.33 -63.13 29.13
N GLY A 346 -10.25 -62.81 28.41
CA GLY A 346 -9.21 -63.79 28.06
C GLY A 346 -8.53 -64.40 29.29
N LEU A 347 -8.21 -63.57 30.29
CA LEU A 347 -7.63 -64.02 31.55
C LEU A 347 -8.61 -64.86 32.39
N ALA A 348 -9.90 -64.50 32.38
CA ALA A 348 -10.94 -65.27 33.07
C ALA A 348 -11.17 -66.64 32.42
N CYS A 349 -11.17 -66.72 31.07
CA CYS A 349 -11.32 -67.97 30.34
C CYS A 349 -10.10 -68.90 30.49
N ARG A 350 -8.88 -68.37 30.68
CA ARG A 350 -7.67 -69.19 30.89
C ARG A 350 -7.62 -69.89 32.26
N ARG A 351 -8.40 -69.42 33.25
CA ARG A 351 -8.39 -69.93 34.64
C ARG A 351 -9.39 -71.07 34.89
N ARG A 352 -10.12 -71.53 33.88
CA ARG A 352 -10.95 -72.74 33.92
C ARG A 352 -10.28 -73.86 33.15
#